data_AF-A0A293LVA9-F1
#
_entry.id   AF-A0A293LVA9-F1
#
_cell.length_a   1.000
_cell.length_b   1.000
_cell.length_c   1.000
_cell.angle_alpha   90.00
_cell.angle_beta   90.00
_cell.angle_gamma   90.00
#
_symmetry.space_group_name_H-M   'P 1'
#
loop_
_entity.id
_entity.type
_entity.pdbx_description
1 polymer ?
#
loop_
_entity_poly.entity_id
_entity_poly.type
_entity_poly.pdbx_seq_one_letter_code
_entity_poly.pdbx_strand_id
1 'polypeptide(L)'
;MHLTSVLLRVFKKRGFGGPRFHFVKHIPGKIDIGKVRVVPPVTGGIKLRVMERLLLEEQNMMYLGRPYLTQEEEKHLPPSGIRCRGRYYWTQLKREPKPLKTIFAADLLTHLNAVRTWEE
;
A
#
# COMPACT_ATOMS: atom_id res chain seq x y z
N MET A 1 -16.27 -30.71 36.44
CA MET A 1 -16.16 -29.34 35.91
C MET A 1 -16.35 -29.38 34.39
N HIS A 2 -17.46 -28.87 33.87
CA HIS A 2 -17.79 -28.99 32.45
C HIS A 2 -16.92 -28.07 31.58
N LEU A 3 -16.24 -28.67 30.59
CA LEU A 3 -15.40 -28.04 29.56
C LEU A 3 -16.06 -26.85 28.84
N THR A 4 -17.40 -26.82 28.81
CA THR A 4 -18.20 -25.75 28.20
C THR A 4 -18.07 -24.41 28.91
N SER A 5 -17.77 -24.40 30.21
CA SER A 5 -17.67 -23.15 31.00
C SER A 5 -16.35 -22.41 30.82
N VAL A 6 -15.28 -23.10 30.41
CA VAL A 6 -13.95 -22.51 30.19
C VAL A 6 -13.86 -21.84 28.81
N LEU A 7 -14.42 -22.48 27.77
CA LEU A 7 -14.45 -21.94 26.41
C LEU A 7 -15.25 -20.63 26.32
N LEU A 8 -16.42 -20.56 26.96
CA LEU A 8 -17.27 -19.35 26.92
C LEU A 8 -16.71 -18.18 27.74
N ARG A 9 -15.82 -18.42 28.70
CA ARG A 9 -15.27 -17.36 29.58
C ARG A 9 -14.12 -16.59 28.92
N VAL A 10 -13.39 -17.21 27.99
CA VAL A 10 -12.34 -16.55 27.20
C VAL A 10 -12.95 -15.54 26.21
N PHE A 11 -14.15 -15.82 25.67
CA PHE A 11 -14.80 -14.95 24.69
C PHE A 11 -15.58 -13.76 25.29
N LYS A 12 -15.87 -13.76 26.59
CA LYS A 12 -16.68 -12.70 27.23
C LYS A 12 -15.86 -11.44 27.62
N LYS A 13 -14.53 -11.45 27.46
CA LYS A 13 -13.61 -10.40 27.95
C LYS A 13 -13.10 -9.41 26.88
N ARG A 14 -13.77 -9.27 25.73
CA ARG A 14 -13.54 -8.12 24.81
C ARG A 14 -14.82 -7.31 24.64
N GLY A 15 -15.15 -6.56 25.67
CA GLY A 15 -16.05 -5.41 25.59
C GLY A 15 -15.22 -4.12 25.57
N PHE A 16 -15.74 -3.11 24.86
CA PHE A 16 -15.22 -1.75 24.63
C PHE A 16 -14.12 -1.58 23.56
N GLY A 17 -14.56 -1.42 22.30
CA GLY A 17 -13.80 -0.67 21.27
C GLY A 17 -13.47 -1.40 19.96
N GLY A 18 -13.48 -2.73 19.94
CA GLY A 18 -13.23 -3.50 18.72
C GLY A 18 -14.47 -3.64 17.83
N PRO A 19 -14.34 -3.77 16.50
CA PRO A 19 -15.47 -4.10 15.65
C PRO A 19 -16.10 -5.41 16.15
N ARG A 20 -17.42 -5.39 16.36
CA ARG A 20 -18.17 -6.59 16.71
C ARG A 20 -17.93 -7.60 15.59
N PHE A 21 -17.24 -8.70 15.88
CA PHE A 21 -17.14 -9.81 14.95
C PHE A 21 -18.58 -10.30 14.69
N HIS A 22 -19.13 -9.92 13.54
CA HIS A 22 -20.36 -10.51 13.06
C HIS A 22 -19.99 -11.92 12.63
N PHE A 23 -20.34 -12.92 13.44
CA PHE A 23 -20.34 -14.31 12.98
C PHE A 23 -21.43 -14.42 11.92
N VAL A 24 -21.04 -14.24 10.67
CA VAL A 24 -21.96 -14.32 9.55
C VAL A 24 -22.26 -15.80 9.30
N LYS A 25 -23.53 -16.13 9.02
CA LYS A 25 -23.92 -17.45 8.50
C LYS A 25 -23.06 -17.76 7.26
N HIS A 26 -22.88 -19.04 6.92
CA HIS A 26 -22.09 -19.44 5.76
C HIS A 26 -22.55 -18.68 4.50
N ILE A 27 -21.65 -17.87 3.94
CA ILE A 27 -21.85 -17.14 2.68
C ILE A 27 -21.12 -17.91 1.58
N PRO A 28 -21.79 -18.21 0.45
CA PRO A 28 -21.13 -18.88 -0.65
C PRO A 28 -20.09 -17.96 -1.30
N GLY A 29 -18.85 -18.42 -1.43
CA GLY A 29 -17.78 -17.68 -2.07
C GLY A 29 -17.17 -16.59 -1.19
N LYS A 30 -16.75 -15.48 -1.81
CA LYS A 30 -16.08 -14.37 -1.10
C LYS A 30 -17.09 -13.47 -0.39
N ILE A 31 -16.77 -13.05 0.83
CA ILE A 31 -17.66 -12.28 1.71
C ILE A 31 -18.06 -10.91 1.12
N ASP A 32 -17.12 -10.24 0.45
CA ASP A 32 -17.28 -8.84 0.02
C ASP A 32 -17.81 -8.70 -1.43
N ILE A 33 -17.86 -9.79 -2.19
CA ILE A 33 -18.05 -9.76 -3.65
C ILE A 33 -19.13 -10.77 -4.06
N GLY A 34 -19.88 -10.46 -5.11
CA GLY A 34 -20.90 -11.34 -5.68
C GLY A 34 -22.32 -10.97 -5.27
N LYS A 35 -23.28 -11.85 -5.61
CA LYS A 35 -24.71 -11.64 -5.37
C LYS A 35 -25.07 -11.73 -3.89
N VAL A 36 -24.53 -12.73 -3.20
CA VAL A 36 -24.72 -12.93 -1.75
C VAL A 36 -23.44 -12.48 -1.07
N ARG A 37 -23.47 -11.28 -0.48
CA ARG A 37 -22.31 -10.64 0.17
C ARG A 37 -22.73 -9.93 1.45
N VAL A 38 -21.77 -9.67 2.32
CA VAL A 38 -21.99 -8.83 3.51
C VAL A 38 -21.85 -7.37 3.11
N VAL A 39 -22.91 -6.60 3.29
CA VAL A 39 -22.85 -5.15 3.16
C VAL A 39 -22.68 -4.57 4.56
N PRO A 40 -21.55 -3.92 4.88
CA PRO A 40 -21.37 -3.29 6.18
C PRO A 40 -22.40 -2.15 6.34
N PRO A 41 -23.02 -2.01 7.53
CA PRO A 41 -24.01 -0.97 7.76
C PRO A 41 -23.35 0.41 7.78
N VAL A 42 -24.05 1.41 7.20
CA VAL A 42 -23.62 2.80 7.26
C VAL A 42 -23.93 3.37 8.64
N THR A 43 -22.91 3.49 9.48
CA THR A 43 -23.03 4.03 10.84
C THR A 43 -23.07 5.57 10.84
N GLY A 44 -23.59 6.18 11.91
CA GLY A 44 -23.63 7.63 12.06
C GLY A 44 -22.24 8.28 11.96
N GLY A 45 -21.20 7.64 12.51
CA GLY A 45 -19.82 8.12 12.40
C GLY A 45 -19.21 8.05 11.00
N ILE A 46 -19.74 7.20 10.11
CA ILE A 46 -19.38 7.23 8.68
C ILE A 46 -20.04 8.45 8.02
N LYS A 47 -21.31 8.72 8.32
CA LYS A 47 -22.02 9.88 7.80
C LYS A 47 -21.34 11.19 8.18
N LEU A 48 -20.97 11.35 9.47
CA LEU A 48 -20.26 12.55 9.95
C LEU A 48 -18.94 12.78 9.19
N ARG A 49 -18.12 11.73 9.05
CA ARG A 49 -16.85 11.81 8.30
C ARG A 49 -17.04 12.17 6.83
N VAL A 50 -18.13 11.71 6.21
CA VAL A 50 -18.47 12.11 4.83
C VAL A 50 -18.83 13.59 4.79
N MET A 51 -19.64 14.08 5.73
CA MET A 51 -19.99 15.50 5.78
C MET A 51 -18.77 16.40 6.01
N GLU A 52 -17.86 16.02 6.91
CA GLU A 52 -16.60 16.75 7.14
C GLU A 52 -15.76 16.87 5.86
N ARG A 53 -15.68 15.78 5.07
CA ARG A 53 -14.97 15.80 3.78
C ARG A 53 -15.66 16.69 2.75
N LEU A 54 -16.99 16.65 2.68
CA LEU A 54 -17.76 17.50 1.77
C LEU A 54 -17.56 18.99 2.09
N LEU A 55 -17.54 19.37 3.37
CA LEU A 55 -17.27 20.74 3.80
C LEU A 55 -15.85 21.19 3.40
N LEU A 56 -14.88 20.30 3.56
CA LEU A 56 -13.50 20.57 3.14
C LEU A 56 -13.40 20.71 1.61
N GLU A 57 -14.12 19.88 0.85
CA GLU A 57 -14.18 19.99 -0.61
C GLU A 57 -14.81 21.31 -1.05
N GLU A 58 -15.92 21.73 -0.44
CA GLU A 58 -16.56 23.01 -0.71
C GLU A 58 -15.60 24.18 -0.44
N GLN A 59 -14.89 24.15 0.69
CA GLN A 59 -13.88 25.15 1.02
C GLN A 59 -12.75 25.18 -0.01
N ASN A 60 -12.25 24.02 -0.44
CA ASN A 60 -11.23 23.94 -1.49
C ASN A 60 -11.74 24.52 -2.81
N MET A 61 -12.97 24.22 -3.21
CA MET A 61 -13.57 24.74 -4.43
C MET A 61 -13.70 26.26 -4.40
N MET A 62 -14.02 26.85 -3.25
CA MET A 62 -14.05 28.31 -3.08
C MET A 62 -12.69 28.96 -3.38
N TYR A 63 -11.60 28.37 -2.89
CA TYR A 63 -10.26 28.90 -3.11
C TYR A 63 -9.73 28.62 -4.51
N LEU A 64 -9.97 27.43 -5.05
CA LEU A 64 -9.50 27.03 -6.39
C LEU A 64 -10.31 27.71 -7.51
N GLY A 65 -11.55 28.11 -7.25
CA GLY A 65 -12.42 28.77 -8.22
C GLY A 65 -12.01 30.19 -8.59
N ARG A 66 -11.06 30.81 -7.86
CA ARG A 66 -10.57 32.17 -8.11
C ARG A 66 -9.08 32.17 -8.39
N PRO A 67 -8.65 31.69 -9.57
CA PRO A 67 -7.24 31.68 -9.93
C PRO A 67 -6.72 33.12 -10.07
N TYR A 68 -5.47 33.33 -9.64
CA TYR A 68 -4.81 34.63 -9.74
C TYR A 68 -4.37 34.94 -11.18
N LEU A 69 -3.95 33.91 -11.94
CA LEU A 69 -3.54 34.03 -13.33
C LEU A 69 -4.60 33.42 -14.24
N THR A 70 -4.81 34.05 -15.38
CA THR A 70 -5.53 33.44 -16.49
C THR A 70 -4.66 32.39 -17.18
N GLN A 71 -5.29 31.47 -17.92
CA GLN A 71 -4.56 30.43 -18.66
C GLN A 71 -3.63 31.00 -19.74
N GLU A 72 -3.91 32.19 -20.26
CA GLU A 72 -3.05 32.86 -21.23
C GLU A 72 -1.81 33.46 -20.57
N GLU A 73 -2.00 34.15 -19.44
CA GLU A 73 -0.89 34.68 -18.64
C GLU A 73 0.02 33.57 -18.13
N GLU A 74 -0.54 32.42 -17.72
CA GLU A 74 0.24 31.25 -17.30
C GLU A 74 1.19 30.74 -18.38
N LYS A 75 0.80 30.80 -19.66
CA LYS A 75 1.66 30.38 -20.80
C LYS A 75 2.85 31.30 -21.03
N HIS A 76 2.74 32.57 -20.62
CA HIS A 76 3.78 33.57 -20.79
C HIS A 76 4.72 33.67 -19.58
N LEU A 77 4.51 32.89 -18.52
CA LEU A 77 5.41 32.84 -17.37
C LEU A 77 6.81 32.35 -17.79
N PRO A 78 7.88 32.98 -17.30
CA PRO A 78 9.24 32.59 -17.66
C PRO A 78 9.54 31.16 -17.16
N PRO A 79 10.21 30.33 -17.97
CA PRO A 79 10.49 28.93 -17.64
C PRO A 79 11.42 28.77 -16.44
N SER A 80 12.12 29.83 -16.01
CA SER A 80 12.98 29.85 -14.83
C SER A 80 12.23 29.64 -13.51
N GLY A 81 10.93 29.95 -13.45
CA GLY A 81 10.07 29.78 -12.27
C GLY A 81 9.35 28.43 -12.21
N ILE A 82 9.39 27.64 -13.28
CA ILE A 82 8.85 26.28 -13.30
C ILE A 82 9.77 25.45 -12.40
N ARG A 83 9.44 25.34 -11.12
CA ARG A 83 10.09 24.44 -10.15
C ARG A 83 9.97 23.01 -10.67
N CYS A 84 10.93 22.69 -11.52
CA CYS A 84 11.37 21.41 -11.99
C CYS A 84 10.34 20.27 -11.87
N ARG A 85 9.63 20.03 -12.99
CA ARG A 85 9.44 18.64 -13.47
C ARG A 85 10.76 17.87 -13.61
N GLY A 86 11.90 18.55 -13.42
CA GLY A 86 13.26 18.03 -13.43
C GLY A 86 13.58 16.88 -12.49
N ARG A 87 12.77 16.56 -11.45
CA ARG A 87 13.00 15.32 -10.68
C ARG A 87 13.05 14.08 -11.58
N TYR A 88 12.29 14.07 -12.68
CA TYR A 88 12.24 12.92 -13.57
C TYR A 88 13.61 12.59 -14.19
N TYR A 89 14.43 13.60 -14.51
CA TYR A 89 15.73 13.39 -15.14
C TYR A 89 16.84 13.06 -14.12
N TRP A 90 16.78 13.60 -12.90
CA TRP A 90 17.78 13.29 -11.87
C TRP A 90 17.65 11.87 -11.33
N THR A 91 16.44 11.31 -11.20
CA THR A 91 16.25 9.91 -10.73
C THR A 91 16.54 8.83 -11.78
N GLN A 92 16.70 9.19 -13.07
CA GLN A 92 17.14 8.22 -14.08
C GLN A 92 18.66 8.03 -14.12
N LEU A 93 19.41 8.68 -13.21
CA LEU A 93 20.81 8.35 -12.98
C LEU A 93 20.92 6.91 -12.44
N LYS A 94 21.10 6.01 -13.41
CA LYS A 94 21.76 4.70 -13.32
C LYS A 94 21.07 3.65 -12.45
N ARG A 95 20.04 2.99 -13.02
CA ARG A 95 19.95 1.53 -12.82
C ARG A 95 21.11 0.92 -13.61
N GLU A 96 22.29 0.82 -13.00
CA GLU A 96 23.34 0.00 -13.59
C GLU A 96 22.81 -1.43 -13.68
N PRO A 97 22.79 -2.07 -14.87
CA PRO A 97 22.42 -3.46 -14.95
C PRO A 97 23.38 -4.23 -14.04
N LYS A 98 22.86 -5.01 -13.08
CA LYS A 98 23.71 -5.90 -12.30
C LYS A 98 24.31 -6.89 -13.29
N PRO A 99 25.63 -6.85 -13.59
CA PRO A 99 26.19 -7.77 -14.55
C PRO A 99 25.96 -9.19 -14.04
N LEU A 100 25.66 -10.12 -14.95
CA LEU A 100 25.64 -11.53 -14.61
C LEU A 100 27.01 -11.91 -14.05
N LYS A 101 27.03 -12.80 -13.05
CA LYS A 101 28.30 -13.33 -12.53
C LYS A 101 29.01 -14.06 -13.65
N THR A 102 30.17 -13.57 -14.06
CA THR A 102 31.06 -14.28 -14.99
C THR A 102 31.69 -15.45 -14.26
N ILE A 103 31.57 -16.66 -14.81
CA ILE A 103 32.26 -17.85 -14.32
C ILE A 103 33.48 -18.05 -15.21
N PHE A 104 34.68 -18.09 -14.63
CA PHE A 104 35.89 -18.39 -15.38
C PHE A 104 36.17 -19.89 -15.37
N ALA A 105 36.79 -20.41 -16.43
CA ALA A 105 37.18 -21.82 -16.51
C ALA A 105 38.11 -22.24 -15.36
N ALA A 106 38.95 -21.31 -14.88
CA ALA A 106 39.80 -21.51 -13.72
C ALA A 106 38.98 -21.86 -12.47
N ASP A 107 37.86 -21.18 -12.23
CA ASP A 107 36.99 -21.43 -11.07
C ASP A 107 36.41 -22.85 -11.11
N LEU A 108 36.07 -23.36 -12.30
CA LEU A 108 35.58 -24.73 -12.46
C LEU A 108 36.69 -25.77 -12.18
N LEU A 109 37.92 -25.47 -12.58
CA LEU A 109 39.07 -26.37 -12.41
C LEU A 109 39.61 -26.39 -10.98
N THR A 110 39.33 -25.36 -10.16
CA THR A 110 39.73 -25.37 -8.74
C THR A 110 39.19 -26.58 -7.98
N HIS A 111 38.01 -27.10 -8.36
CA HIS A 111 37.40 -28.25 -7.72
C HIS A 111 38.20 -29.54 -7.92
N LEU A 112 39.02 -29.64 -8.98
CA LEU A 112 39.87 -30.82 -9.22
C LEU A 112 41.00 -30.94 -8.20
N ASN A 113 41.44 -29.83 -7.61
CA ASN A 113 42.47 -29.83 -6.57
C ASN A 113 41.98 -30.43 -5.25
N ALA A 114 40.67 -30.65 -5.07
CA ALA A 114 40.12 -31.27 -3.86
C ALA A 114 40.64 -32.71 -3.64
N VAL A 115 41.05 -33.40 -4.71
CA VAL A 115 41.57 -34.77 -4.66
C VAL A 115 43.11 -34.79 -4.55
N ARG A 116 43.77 -33.62 -4.53
CA ARG A 116 45.23 -33.54 -4.49
C ARG A 116 45.74 -33.96 -3.11
N THR A 117 46.40 -35.11 -3.05
CA THR A 117 47.18 -35.57 -1.90
C THR A 117 48.66 -35.30 -2.13
N TRP A 118 49.44 -35.27 -1.05
CA TRP A 118 50.90 -35.29 -1.13
C TRP A 118 51.37 -36.73 -1.30
N GLU A 119 52.52 -36.93 -1.93
CA GLU A 119 53.18 -38.23 -2.00
C GLU A 119 53.72 -38.56 -0.59
N GLU A 120 53.35 -39.74 -0.08
CA GLU A 120 53.96 -40.35 1.12
C GLU A 120 55.25 -41.09 0.76
#